data_AF-A0A1I0U2Q1-F1
#
_entry.id   AF-A0A1I0U2Q1-F1
#
_cell.length_a   1.000
_cell.length_b   1.000
_cell.length_c   1.000
_cell.angle_alpha   90.00
_cell.angle_beta   90.00
_cell.angle_gamma   90.00
#
_symmetry.space_group_name_H-M   'P 1'
#
loop_
_entity.id
_entity.type
_entity.pdbx_description
1 polymer ?
#
loop_
_entity_poly.entity_id
_entity_poly.type
_entity_poly.pdbx_seq_one_letter_code
_entity_poly.pdbx_strand_id
1 'polypeptide(L)'
;MTAILWFGCKPGIPDDIIKPDKMEKILYDMHIVDGYLSSIYVVDSAKKVAAAYYKGIYKKFGTDSAQYNKSLLWYNTNPVELETVYKNVQKMLAKQKKGTELADLMIRKKQFKTDSLVIAKKFKADSLAIRKKMKPDSLSKVKAVAAIAKKKKEADSLINIKKAGVVSTLPTPVAVQ
;
A
#
# COMPACT_ATOMS: atom_id res chain seq x y z
N MET A 1 59.70 -27.11 15.11
CA MET A 1 58.62 -26.10 15.15
C MET A 1 57.54 -26.54 14.19
N THR A 2 56.51 -27.21 14.69
CA THR A 2 55.40 -27.71 13.88
C THR A 2 54.30 -26.65 13.91
N ALA A 3 54.17 -25.88 12.83
CA ALA A 3 53.13 -24.87 12.70
C ALA A 3 51.79 -25.57 12.39
N ILE A 4 50.89 -25.60 13.37
CA ILE A 4 49.50 -26.02 13.18
C ILE A 4 48.76 -24.80 12.62
N LEU A 5 48.51 -24.81 11.31
CA LEU A 5 47.64 -23.85 10.63
C LEU A 5 46.18 -24.23 10.94
N TRP A 6 45.61 -23.58 11.95
CA TRP A 6 44.18 -23.65 12.24
C TRP A 6 43.44 -22.89 11.13
N PHE A 7 42.99 -23.60 10.10
CA PHE A 7 41.97 -23.07 9.20
C PHE A 7 40.70 -22.84 10.01
N GLY A 8 40.45 -21.59 10.40
CA GLY A 8 39.20 -21.18 11.03
C GLY A 8 38.05 -21.35 10.05
N CYS A 9 37.43 -22.53 10.02
CA CYS A 9 36.10 -22.68 9.44
C CYS A 9 35.15 -21.77 10.23
N LYS A 10 34.65 -20.71 9.59
CA LYS A 10 33.54 -19.94 10.14
C LYS A 10 32.39 -20.92 10.37
N PRO A 11 31.90 -21.12 11.61
CA PRO A 11 30.80 -22.05 11.83
C PRO A 11 29.61 -21.58 11.00
N GLY A 12 29.11 -22.47 10.14
CA GLY A 12 27.91 -22.20 9.34
C GLY A 12 26.67 -22.04 10.22
N ILE A 13 25.55 -21.71 9.60
CA ILE A 13 24.26 -21.61 10.30
C ILE A 13 23.90 -23.00 10.86
N PRO A 14 23.70 -23.14 12.18
CA PRO A 14 23.34 -24.43 12.79
C PRO A 14 22.04 -25.00 12.20
N ASP A 15 21.83 -26.32 12.31
CA ASP A 15 20.72 -27.01 11.64
C ASP A 15 19.36 -26.81 12.31
N ASP A 16 19.37 -26.49 13.60
CA ASP A 16 18.18 -26.15 14.37
C ASP A 16 17.73 -24.69 14.19
N ILE A 17 18.52 -23.88 13.49
CA ILE A 17 18.20 -22.50 13.12
C ILE A 17 17.49 -22.48 11.77
N ILE A 18 16.38 -21.72 11.71
CA ILE A 18 15.66 -21.44 10.47
C ILE A 18 16.62 -20.82 9.46
N LYS A 19 16.81 -21.49 8.32
CA LYS A 19 17.73 -21.03 7.27
C LYS A 19 17.27 -19.70 6.64
N PRO A 20 18.18 -18.89 6.05
CA PRO A 20 17.90 -17.51 5.63
C PRO A 20 16.73 -17.35 4.67
N ASP A 21 16.61 -18.26 3.70
CA ASP A 21 15.57 -18.28 2.67
C ASP A 21 14.15 -18.49 3.22
N LYS A 22 14.05 -19.15 4.39
CA LYS A 22 12.80 -19.32 5.14
C LYS A 22 12.60 -18.16 6.11
N MET A 23 13.66 -17.74 6.82
CA MET A 23 13.60 -16.66 7.81
C MET A 23 13.16 -15.33 7.17
N GLU A 24 13.67 -14.99 5.98
CA GLU A 24 13.28 -13.75 5.28
C GLU A 24 11.78 -13.72 4.94
N LYS A 25 11.19 -14.87 4.61
CA LYS A 25 9.76 -14.98 4.30
C LYS A 25 8.89 -14.93 5.55
N ILE A 26 9.36 -15.55 6.64
CA ILE A 26 8.70 -15.47 7.95
C ILE A 26 8.69 -14.02 8.43
N LEU A 27 9.85 -13.34 8.44
CA LEU A 27 9.95 -11.95 8.89
C LEU A 27 9.15 -10.99 8.00
N TYR A 28 9.11 -11.23 6.69
CA TYR A 28 8.23 -10.48 5.80
C TYR A 28 6.77 -10.59 6.22
N ASP A 29 6.24 -11.81 6.39
CA ASP A 29 4.86 -12.01 6.81
C ASP A 29 4.61 -11.44 8.22
N MET A 30 5.58 -11.58 9.13
CA MET A 30 5.50 -11.05 10.49
C MET A 30 5.37 -9.53 10.46
N HIS A 31 6.20 -8.83 9.70
CA HIS A 31 6.14 -7.37 9.58
C HIS A 31 4.88 -6.86 8.88
N ILE A 32 4.32 -7.61 7.92
CA ILE A 32 3.01 -7.28 7.35
C ILE A 32 1.91 -7.36 8.43
N VAL A 33 1.94 -8.42 9.24
CA VAL A 33 1.01 -8.58 10.36
C VAL A 33 1.22 -7.48 11.40
N ASP A 34 2.47 -7.16 11.76
CA ASP A 34 2.77 -6.09 12.72
C ASP A 34 2.25 -4.73 12.24
N GLY A 35 2.41 -4.44 10.95
CA GLY A 35 1.81 -3.27 10.30
C GLY A 35 0.29 -3.24 10.45
N TYR A 36 -0.40 -4.36 10.20
CA TYR A 36 -1.83 -4.47 10.42
C TYR A 36 -2.21 -4.30 11.91
N LEU A 37 -1.50 -4.96 12.81
CA LEU A 37 -1.77 -4.90 14.25
C LEU A 37 -1.59 -3.48 14.82
N SER A 38 -0.63 -2.71 14.29
CA SER A 38 -0.44 -1.30 14.67
C SER A 38 -1.63 -0.40 14.36
N SER A 39 -2.54 -0.84 13.46
CA SER A 39 -3.79 -0.12 13.17
C SER A 39 -4.89 -0.39 14.20
N ILE A 40 -4.72 -1.40 15.07
CA ILE A 40 -5.70 -1.76 16.11
C ILE A 40 -5.40 -0.94 17.37
N TYR A 41 -6.27 0.03 17.66
CA TYR A 41 -6.10 0.94 18.80
C TYR A 41 -6.14 0.23 20.18
N VAL A 42 -6.97 -0.81 20.31
CA VAL A 42 -7.14 -1.53 21.59
C VAL A 42 -6.07 -2.61 21.73
N VAL A 43 -5.13 -2.41 22.66
CA VAL A 43 -3.96 -3.28 22.86
C VAL A 43 -4.33 -4.75 23.11
N ASP A 44 -5.33 -5.02 23.94
CA ASP A 44 -5.72 -6.40 24.24
C ASP A 44 -6.35 -7.10 23.03
N SER A 45 -7.10 -6.35 22.21
CA SER A 45 -7.61 -6.85 20.94
C SER A 45 -6.47 -7.14 19.98
N ALA A 46 -5.49 -6.23 19.87
CA ALA A 46 -4.31 -6.43 19.04
C ALA A 46 -3.53 -7.70 19.45
N LYS A 47 -3.31 -7.92 20.75
CA LYS A 47 -2.62 -9.13 21.26
C LYS A 47 -3.37 -10.42 20.93
N LYS A 48 -4.69 -10.46 21.10
CA LYS A 48 -5.51 -11.63 20.75
C LYS A 48 -5.41 -11.97 19.27
N VAL A 49 -5.47 -10.94 18.42
CA VAL A 49 -5.38 -11.08 16.96
C VAL A 49 -3.96 -11.51 16.56
N ALA A 50 -2.93 -10.92 17.15
CA ALA A 50 -1.53 -11.24 16.89
C ALA A 50 -1.22 -12.72 17.06
N ALA A 51 -1.66 -13.31 18.18
CA ALA A 51 -1.42 -14.72 18.48
C ALA A 51 -1.96 -15.66 17.38
N ALA A 52 -3.15 -15.36 16.83
CA ALA A 52 -3.73 -16.15 15.75
C ALA A 52 -2.94 -16.02 14.45
N TYR A 53 -2.53 -14.79 14.08
CA TYR A 53 -1.72 -14.56 12.87
C TYR A 53 -0.34 -15.20 12.96
N TYR A 54 0.39 -15.00 14.07
CA TYR A 54 1.72 -15.57 14.26
C TYR A 54 1.68 -17.10 14.24
N LYS A 55 0.66 -17.71 14.87
CA LYS A 55 0.44 -19.17 14.77
C LYS A 55 0.20 -19.62 13.33
N GLY A 56 -0.55 -18.84 12.55
CA GLY A 56 -0.76 -19.08 11.12
C GLY A 56 0.54 -19.02 10.31
N ILE A 57 1.39 -18.02 10.58
CA ILE A 57 2.71 -17.88 9.95
C ILE A 57 3.60 -19.09 10.27
N TYR A 58 3.68 -19.47 11.54
CA TYR A 58 4.48 -20.62 11.96
C TYR A 58 4.04 -21.90 11.22
N LYS A 59 2.72 -22.13 11.15
CA LYS A 59 2.14 -23.25 10.40
C LYS A 59 2.48 -23.20 8.91
N LYS A 60 2.39 -22.03 8.27
CA LYS A 60 2.71 -21.82 6.85
C LYS A 60 4.14 -22.23 6.49
N PHE A 61 5.09 -22.00 7.40
CA PHE A 61 6.52 -22.29 7.15
C PHE A 61 7.05 -23.56 7.83
N GLY A 62 6.18 -24.32 8.49
CA GLY A 62 6.55 -25.55 9.19
C GLY A 62 7.54 -25.30 10.33
N THR A 63 7.28 -24.28 11.14
CA THR A 63 8.04 -23.93 12.36
C THR A 63 7.08 -23.78 13.53
N ASP A 64 7.60 -23.50 14.72
CA ASP A 64 6.85 -23.03 15.88
C ASP A 64 7.49 -21.76 16.48
N SER A 65 6.89 -21.23 17.56
CA SER A 65 7.41 -20.07 18.27
C SER A 65 8.78 -20.32 18.92
N ALA A 66 9.06 -21.54 19.36
CA ALA A 66 10.31 -21.86 20.04
C ALA A 66 11.48 -21.85 19.05
N GLN A 67 11.33 -22.55 17.92
CA GLN A 67 12.33 -22.54 16.84
C GLN A 67 12.50 -21.15 16.24
N TYR A 68 11.40 -20.41 16.03
CA TYR A 68 11.47 -19.03 15.56
C TYR A 68 12.25 -18.12 16.51
N ASN A 69 11.91 -18.11 17.81
CA ASN A 69 12.58 -17.27 18.80
C ASN A 69 14.06 -17.64 18.95
N LYS A 70 14.38 -18.94 18.95
CA LYS A 70 15.76 -19.43 18.97
C LYS A 70 16.54 -18.95 17.75
N SER A 71 15.93 -19.03 16.57
CA SER A 71 16.54 -18.57 15.32
C SER A 71 16.75 -17.07 15.32
N LEU A 72 15.75 -16.30 15.74
CA LEU A 72 15.85 -14.84 15.84
C LEU A 72 16.97 -14.41 16.79
N LEU A 73 17.09 -15.06 17.96
CA LEU A 73 18.18 -14.80 18.89
C LEU A 73 19.55 -15.07 18.25
N TRP A 74 19.68 -16.18 17.50
CA TRP A 74 20.91 -16.49 16.77
C TRP A 74 21.22 -15.42 15.71
N TYR A 75 20.24 -14.99 14.90
CA TYR A 75 20.47 -13.92 13.94
C TYR A 75 20.86 -12.60 14.61
N ASN A 76 20.30 -12.27 15.77
CA ASN A 76 20.67 -11.07 16.53
C ASN A 76 22.13 -11.08 17.03
N THR A 77 22.75 -12.25 17.18
CA THR A 77 24.18 -12.39 17.50
C THR A 77 25.07 -12.59 16.28
N ASN A 78 24.48 -12.71 15.08
CA ASN A 78 25.15 -12.95 13.79
C ASN A 78 24.77 -11.84 12.79
N PRO A 79 25.36 -10.63 12.92
CA PRO A 79 24.88 -9.44 12.22
C PRO A 79 25.01 -9.51 10.69
N VAL A 80 26.00 -10.24 10.15
CA VAL A 80 26.19 -10.38 8.69
C VAL A 80 25.02 -11.16 8.07
N GLU A 81 24.59 -12.22 8.75
CA GLU A 81 23.50 -13.08 8.36
C GLU A 81 22.16 -12.37 8.54
N LEU A 82 21.99 -11.62 9.62
CA LEU A 82 20.83 -10.76 9.87
C LEU A 82 20.68 -9.67 8.81
N GLU A 83 21.77 -8.98 8.46
CA GLU A 83 21.78 -7.94 7.42
C GLU A 83 21.34 -8.51 6.07
N THR A 84 21.83 -9.71 5.74
CA THR A 84 21.46 -10.41 4.49
C THR A 84 19.96 -10.70 4.44
N VAL A 85 19.40 -11.24 5.52
CA VAL A 85 17.96 -11.50 5.65
C VAL A 85 17.16 -10.19 5.51
N TYR A 86 17.55 -9.14 6.24
CA TYR A 86 16.81 -7.88 6.23
C TYR A 86 16.92 -7.11 4.90
N LYS A 87 18.03 -7.22 4.17
CA LYS A 87 18.12 -6.68 2.79
C LYS A 87 17.03 -7.26 1.89
N ASN A 88 16.79 -8.57 1.98
CA ASN A 88 15.75 -9.22 1.20
C ASN A 88 14.34 -8.88 1.69
N VAL A 89 14.13 -8.81 3.01
CA VAL A 89 12.86 -8.34 3.60
C VAL A 89 12.50 -6.93 3.11
N GLN A 90 13.45 -5.99 3.19
CA GLN A 90 13.25 -4.62 2.70
C GLN A 90 12.92 -4.58 1.21
N LYS A 91 13.59 -5.40 0.39
CA LYS A 91 13.30 -5.50 -1.05
C LYS A 91 11.88 -6.01 -1.31
N MET A 92 11.42 -7.02 -0.57
CA MET A 92 10.06 -7.56 -0.68
C MET A 92 9.01 -6.52 -0.25
N LEU A 93 9.23 -5.83 0.87
CA LEU A 93 8.34 -4.76 1.34
C LEU A 93 8.28 -3.58 0.36
N ALA A 94 9.42 -3.14 -0.17
CA ALA A 94 9.47 -2.08 -1.17
C ALA A 94 8.74 -2.47 -2.46
N LYS A 95 8.87 -3.73 -2.89
CA LYS A 95 8.13 -4.26 -4.05
C LYS A 95 6.63 -4.28 -3.77
N GLN A 96 6.22 -4.72 -2.59
CA GLN A 96 4.82 -4.73 -2.17
C GLN A 96 4.23 -3.31 -2.18
N LYS A 97 4.93 -2.35 -1.57
CA LYS A 97 4.53 -0.93 -1.52
C LYS A 97 4.32 -0.34 -2.91
N LYS A 98 5.27 -0.56 -3.83
CA LYS A 98 5.13 -0.11 -5.23
C LYS A 98 3.92 -0.74 -5.93
N GLY A 99 3.67 -2.03 -5.66
CA GLY A 99 2.51 -2.73 -6.19
C GLY A 99 1.19 -2.14 -5.71
N THR A 100 1.08 -1.83 -4.42
CA THR A 100 -0.11 -1.22 -3.82
C THR A 100 -0.34 0.21 -4.33
N GLU A 101 0.73 1.02 -4.42
CA GLU A 101 0.66 2.38 -4.98
C GLU A 101 0.16 2.38 -6.43
N LEU A 102 0.65 1.44 -7.24
CA LEU A 102 0.22 1.29 -8.63
C LEU A 102 -1.26 0.87 -8.71
N ALA A 103 -1.69 -0.08 -7.88
CA ALA A 103 -3.09 -0.50 -7.81
C ALA A 103 -4.02 0.67 -7.42
N ASP A 104 -3.65 1.44 -6.40
CA ASP A 104 -4.41 2.61 -5.95
C ASP A 104 -4.50 3.67 -7.06
N LEU A 105 -3.40 3.93 -7.78
CA LEU A 105 -3.40 4.84 -8.91
C LEU A 105 -4.35 4.37 -10.02
N MET A 106 -4.38 3.06 -10.32
CA MET A 106 -5.29 2.49 -11.31
C MET A 106 -6.75 2.64 -10.89
N ILE A 107 -7.07 2.35 -9.63
CA ILE A 107 -8.42 2.51 -9.06
C ILE A 107 -8.86 3.97 -9.17
N ARG A 108 -8.02 4.92 -8.76
CA ARG A 108 -8.30 6.36 -8.83
C ARG A 108 -8.49 6.83 -10.28
N LYS A 109 -7.63 6.40 -11.21
CA LYS A 109 -7.79 6.72 -12.65
C LYS A 109 -9.11 6.18 -13.20
N LYS A 110 -9.51 4.97 -12.81
CA LYS A 110 -10.80 4.39 -13.21
C LYS A 110 -11.98 5.17 -12.64
N GLN A 111 -11.93 5.49 -11.35
CA GLN A 111 -12.94 6.33 -10.69
C GLN A 111 -13.06 7.70 -11.37
N PHE A 112 -11.93 8.37 -11.64
CA PHE A 112 -11.93 9.65 -12.35
C PHE A 112 -12.55 9.57 -13.74
N LYS A 113 -12.24 8.52 -14.52
CA LYS A 113 -12.87 8.31 -15.82
C LYS A 113 -14.38 8.20 -15.70
N THR A 114 -14.86 7.38 -14.75
CA THR A 114 -16.30 7.23 -14.48
C THR A 114 -16.94 8.55 -14.07
N ASP A 115 -16.34 9.26 -13.12
CA ASP A 115 -16.86 10.53 -12.62
C ASP A 115 -16.90 11.62 -13.70
N SER A 116 -15.85 11.72 -14.51
CA SER A 116 -15.79 12.65 -15.64
C SER A 116 -16.92 12.40 -16.64
N LEU A 117 -17.21 11.12 -16.95
CA LEU A 117 -18.32 10.74 -17.81
C LEU A 117 -19.68 11.12 -17.19
N VAL A 118 -19.87 10.91 -15.89
CA VAL A 118 -21.10 11.29 -15.19
C VAL A 118 -21.30 12.80 -15.22
N ILE A 119 -20.24 13.58 -14.96
CA ILE A 119 -20.29 15.06 -15.01
C ILE A 119 -20.61 15.55 -16.42
N ALA A 120 -19.95 15.00 -17.44
CA ALA A 120 -20.21 15.38 -18.84
C ALA A 120 -21.64 15.05 -19.28
N LYS A 121 -22.17 13.88 -18.89
CA LYS A 121 -23.56 13.48 -19.16
C LYS A 121 -24.55 14.43 -18.48
N LYS A 122 -24.31 14.79 -17.21
CA LYS A 122 -25.13 15.74 -16.46
C LYS A 122 -25.14 17.11 -17.11
N PHE A 123 -23.96 17.65 -17.46
CA PHE A 123 -23.86 18.93 -18.18
C PHE A 123 -24.63 18.91 -19.51
N LYS A 124 -24.51 17.82 -20.29
CA LYS A 124 -25.25 17.68 -21.56
C LYS A 124 -26.77 17.70 -21.33
N ALA A 125 -27.25 17.01 -20.30
CA ALA A 125 -28.67 17.01 -19.93
C ALA A 125 -29.15 18.40 -19.49
N ASP A 126 -28.39 19.09 -18.62
CA ASP A 126 -28.70 20.45 -18.16
C ASP A 126 -28.75 21.44 -19.32
N SER A 127 -27.76 21.38 -20.22
CA SER A 127 -27.70 22.23 -21.42
C SER A 127 -28.90 22.01 -22.34
N LEU A 128 -29.30 20.76 -22.56
CA LEU A 128 -30.49 20.41 -23.33
C LEU A 128 -31.76 20.97 -22.68
N ALA A 129 -31.90 20.82 -21.36
CA ALA A 129 -33.05 21.32 -20.61
C ALA A 129 -33.17 22.86 -20.68
N ILE A 130 -32.03 23.57 -20.61
CA ILE A 130 -32.00 25.03 -20.78
C ILE A 130 -32.44 25.42 -22.18
N ARG A 131 -31.92 24.76 -23.23
CA ARG A 131 -32.31 25.04 -24.63
C ARG A 131 -33.80 24.77 -24.88
N LYS A 132 -34.37 23.71 -24.28
CA LYS A 132 -35.80 23.39 -24.39
C LYS A 132 -36.71 24.45 -23.75
N LYS A 133 -36.25 25.15 -22.72
CA LYS A 133 -37.01 26.20 -22.01
C LYS A 133 -36.80 27.60 -22.61
N MET A 134 -35.93 27.74 -23.60
CA MET A 134 -35.59 29.01 -24.25
C MET A 134 -36.69 29.43 -25.23
N LYS A 135 -37.10 30.70 -25.17
CA LYS A 135 -38.01 31.31 -26.14
C LYS A 135 -37.23 31.82 -27.37
N PRO A 136 -37.88 31.99 -28.54
CA PRO A 136 -37.18 32.39 -29.77
C PRO A 136 -36.70 33.85 -29.79
N ASP A 137 -37.01 34.65 -28.77
CA ASP A 137 -36.59 36.05 -28.65
C ASP A 137 -35.11 36.22 -28.24
N SER A 138 -34.55 37.39 -28.57
CA SER A 138 -33.13 37.70 -28.37
C SER A 138 -32.71 37.69 -26.90
N LEU A 139 -33.55 38.19 -25.99
CA LEU A 139 -33.23 38.25 -24.57
C LEU A 139 -33.18 36.86 -23.94
N SER A 140 -34.13 35.98 -24.30
CA SER A 140 -34.15 34.60 -23.84
C SER A 140 -32.93 33.82 -24.33
N LYS A 141 -32.49 34.03 -25.58
CA LYS A 141 -31.26 33.43 -26.12
C LYS A 141 -30.01 33.82 -25.34
N VAL A 142 -29.81 35.11 -25.07
CA VAL A 142 -28.65 35.59 -24.29
C VAL A 142 -28.64 34.98 -22.88
N LYS A 143 -29.79 34.95 -22.21
CA LYS A 143 -29.92 34.33 -20.88
C LYS A 143 -29.61 32.83 -20.88
N ALA A 144 -30.11 32.10 -21.89
CA ALA A 144 -29.85 30.67 -22.04
C ALA A 144 -28.36 30.38 -22.28
N VAL A 145 -27.68 31.16 -23.13
CA VAL A 145 -26.24 31.04 -23.38
C VAL A 145 -25.44 31.29 -22.10
N ALA A 146 -25.75 32.35 -21.35
CA ALA A 146 -25.08 32.65 -20.09
C ALA A 146 -25.27 31.53 -19.05
N ALA A 147 -26.49 30.98 -18.94
CA ALA A 147 -26.79 29.86 -18.03
C ALA A 147 -26.02 28.59 -18.40
N ILE A 148 -25.93 28.24 -19.69
CA ILE A 148 -25.15 27.10 -20.19
C ILE A 148 -23.65 27.32 -19.91
N ALA A 149 -23.14 28.53 -20.13
CA ALA A 149 -21.74 28.86 -19.84
C ALA A 149 -21.42 28.69 -18.34
N LYS A 150 -22.33 29.11 -17.45
CA LYS A 150 -22.20 28.87 -16.01
C LYS A 150 -22.16 27.37 -15.68
N LYS A 151 -23.07 26.58 -16.23
CA LYS A 151 -23.11 25.12 -16.03
C LYS A 151 -21.86 24.42 -16.56
N LYS A 152 -21.31 24.90 -17.68
CA LYS A 152 -20.03 24.40 -18.21
C LYS A 152 -18.89 24.70 -17.24
N LYS A 153 -18.81 25.92 -16.71
CA LYS A 153 -17.79 26.30 -15.71
C LYS A 153 -17.88 25.44 -14.43
N GLU A 154 -19.10 25.17 -13.96
CA GLU A 154 -19.34 24.27 -12.81
C GLU A 154 -18.83 22.84 -13.10
N ALA A 155 -19.17 22.28 -14.27
CA ALA A 155 -18.72 20.95 -14.68
C ALA A 155 -17.18 20.87 -14.82
N ASP A 156 -16.57 21.85 -15.48
CA ASP A 156 -15.11 21.93 -15.67
C ASP A 156 -14.39 22.05 -14.32
N SER A 157 -14.93 22.83 -13.37
CA SER A 157 -14.40 22.94 -12.01
C SER A 157 -14.42 21.59 -11.27
N LEU A 158 -15.55 20.87 -11.32
CA LEU A 158 -15.68 19.56 -10.67
C LEU A 158 -14.70 18.52 -11.25
N ILE A 159 -14.52 18.52 -12.58
CA ILE A 159 -13.55 17.64 -13.25
C ILE A 159 -12.13 17.97 -12.78
N ASN A 160 -11.77 19.25 -12.69
CA ASN A 160 -10.44 19.66 -12.24
C ASN A 160 -10.16 19.27 -10.79
N ILE A 161 -11.13 19.43 -9.88
CA ILE A 161 -11.01 19.00 -8.48
C ILE A 161 -10.78 17.49 -8.41
N LYS A 162 -11.58 16.70 -9.13
CA LYS A 162 -11.44 15.24 -9.15
C LYS A 162 -10.12 14.80 -9.77
N LYS A 163 -9.65 15.49 -10.81
CA LYS A 163 -8.34 15.25 -11.43
C LYS A 163 -7.20 15.53 -10.45
N ALA A 164 -7.26 16.61 -9.70
CA ALA A 164 -6.26 16.94 -8.68
C ALA A 164 -6.18 15.87 -7.58
N GLY A 165 -7.33 15.32 -7.15
CA GLY A 165 -7.38 14.22 -6.18
C GLY A 165 -6.78 12.89 -6.67
N VAL A 166 -6.61 12.69 -7.98
CA VAL A 166 -5.87 11.55 -8.54
C VAL A 166 -4.35 11.74 -8.42
N VAL A 167 -3.88 12.99 -8.38
CA VAL A 167 -2.45 13.36 -8.43
C VAL A 167 -1.84 13.58 -7.04
N SER A 168 -2.63 14.01 -6.04
CA SER A 168 -2.11 14.57 -4.79
C SER A 168 -1.83 13.57 -3.64
N THR A 169 -1.84 12.25 -3.86
CA THR A 169 -1.60 11.28 -2.78
C THR A 169 -0.70 10.13 -3.23
N LEU A 170 0.57 10.44 -3.48
CA LEU A 170 1.63 9.44 -3.24
C LEU A 170 1.81 9.39 -1.71
N PRO A 171 1.83 8.21 -1.08
CA PRO A 171 1.92 8.12 0.36
C PRO A 171 3.24 8.73 0.82
N THR A 172 3.14 9.81 1.60
CA THR A 172 4.24 10.30 2.43
C THR A 172 4.78 9.11 3.24
N PRO A 173 6.11 8.95 3.35
CA PRO A 173 6.65 7.93 4.22
C PRO A 173 6.15 8.24 5.63
N VAL A 174 5.40 7.31 6.23
CA VAL A 174 5.15 7.34 7.66
C VAL A 174 6.54 7.27 8.29
N ALA A 175 7.00 8.39 8.84
CA ALA A 175 8.22 8.43 9.61
C ALA A 175 7.99 7.52 10.82
N VAL A 176 8.67 6.38 10.83
CA VAL A 176 8.81 5.55 12.01
C VAL A 176 9.76 6.33 12.91
N GLN A 177 9.22 6.92 13.99
CA GLN A 177 10.00 7.47 15.09
C GLN A 177 10.55 6.33 15.95
#